data_AF-A0A3Q2ZWR0-F1
#
_entry.id   AF-A0A3Q2ZWR0-F1
#
_cell.length_a   1.000
_cell.length_b   1.000
_cell.length_c   1.000
_cell.angle_alpha   90.00
_cell.angle_beta   90.00
_cell.angle_gamma   90.00
#
_symmetry.space_group_name_H-M   'P 1'
#
loop_
_entity.id
_entity.type
_entity.pdbx_description
1 polymer ?
#
loop_
_entity_poly.entity_id
_entity_poly.type
_entity_poly.pdbx_seq_one_letter_code
_entity_poly.pdbx_strand_id
1 'polypeptide(L)'
;MQCAWRPLSRLLSARSYQTAWSRSQSSPAAGRLDLSGIYPPIATPFTTKEAVDYQRLEENLQKYAKMPFKGLVVQGSNGEYPYLTEDERVEVVRTVRRTLPEGKVLMAGSGCECAVGGVCALANVLGQELCELERLCQSGGWEEARILQQRLIEPNAAVTRKLGVPALKQAMEWFGFHGGACRSPLQPLTEAETQQLRRDFSTNGWL
;
A
#
# COMPACT_ATOMS: atom_id res chain seq x y z
N MET A 1 -26.91 -12.80 48.04
CA MET A 1 -26.71 -13.59 46.80
C MET A 1 -25.35 -13.22 46.23
N GLN A 2 -24.35 -14.06 46.46
CA GLN A 2 -22.96 -13.91 46.00
C GLN A 2 -22.62 -15.17 45.18
N CYS A 3 -22.21 -15.01 43.93
CA CYS A 3 -21.73 -16.11 43.10
C CYS A 3 -20.20 -16.18 43.15
N ALA A 4 -19.71 -17.37 43.48
CA ALA A 4 -18.32 -17.71 43.70
C ALA A 4 -17.57 -17.99 42.40
N TRP A 5 -16.35 -17.46 42.29
CA TRP A 5 -15.33 -17.91 41.34
C TRP A 5 -14.48 -18.99 42.02
N ARG A 6 -14.30 -20.14 41.35
CA ARG A 6 -13.34 -21.19 41.74
C ARG A 6 -12.15 -21.19 40.77
N PRO A 7 -10.89 -21.24 41.24
CA PRO A 7 -9.72 -21.36 40.37
C PRO A 7 -9.39 -22.85 40.15
N LEU A 8 -9.15 -23.24 38.90
CA LEU A 8 -8.55 -24.53 38.56
C LEU A 8 -7.10 -24.32 38.12
N SER A 9 -6.22 -24.26 39.11
CA SER A 9 -4.80 -24.53 38.93
C SER A 9 -4.54 -26.03 39.08
N ARG A 10 -3.89 -26.63 38.07
CA ARG A 10 -3.02 -27.83 38.07
C ARG A 10 -3.42 -28.77 36.94
N LEU A 11 -2.59 -28.76 35.90
CA LEU A 11 -1.93 -29.90 35.29
C LEU A 11 -1.36 -29.40 33.96
N LEU A 12 -0.05 -29.24 33.89
CA LEU A 12 0.81 -29.71 32.80
C LEU A 12 2.26 -29.24 33.08
N SER A 13 3.16 -30.20 32.91
CA SER A 13 4.55 -30.24 33.34
C SER A 13 5.42 -29.08 32.83
N ALA A 14 6.36 -28.67 33.66
CA ALA A 14 7.55 -27.93 33.25
C ALA A 14 8.29 -28.67 32.13
N ARG A 15 8.09 -28.23 30.88
CA ARG A 15 9.04 -28.46 29.79
C ARG A 15 9.69 -27.13 29.49
N SER A 16 10.97 -27.06 29.81
CA SER A 16 11.90 -26.03 29.35
C SER A 16 11.76 -25.86 27.83
N TYR A 17 11.14 -24.76 27.40
CA TYR A 17 11.25 -24.31 26.02
C TYR A 17 12.66 -23.74 25.83
N GLN A 18 13.59 -24.63 25.45
CA GLN A 18 14.80 -24.21 24.76
C GLN A 18 14.34 -23.63 23.42
N THR A 19 14.47 -22.33 23.26
CA THR A 19 14.33 -21.63 21.98
C THR A 19 15.49 -22.03 21.07
N ALA A 20 15.35 -23.19 20.40
CA ALA A 20 16.18 -23.56 19.27
C ALA A 20 15.75 -22.73 18.05
N TRP A 21 16.10 -21.44 18.05
CA TRP A 21 16.20 -20.68 16.81
C TRP A 21 17.44 -21.18 16.07
N SER A 22 17.30 -22.26 15.29
CA SER A 22 18.30 -22.55 14.28
C SER A 22 18.22 -21.44 13.24
N ARG A 23 19.21 -20.54 13.21
CA ARG A 23 19.42 -19.66 12.06
C ARG A 23 19.53 -20.56 10.83
N SER A 24 18.48 -20.62 10.02
CA SER A 24 18.63 -21.09 8.65
C SER A 24 19.67 -20.18 8.01
N GLN A 25 20.81 -20.74 7.63
CA GLN A 25 21.81 -20.00 6.88
C GLN A 25 21.16 -19.57 5.56
N SER A 26 20.83 -18.29 5.46
CA SER A 26 20.42 -17.69 4.20
C SER A 26 21.59 -17.80 3.23
N SER A 27 21.33 -18.37 2.05
CA SER A 27 22.24 -18.39 0.90
C SER A 27 22.84 -17.00 0.65
N PRO A 28 24.05 -16.88 0.05
CA PRO A 28 24.70 -15.59 -0.14
C PRO A 28 23.79 -14.65 -0.90
N ALA A 29 23.52 -13.49 -0.32
CA ALA A 29 22.65 -12.48 -0.92
C ALA A 29 23.16 -12.11 -2.31
N ALA A 30 22.29 -12.19 -3.31
CA ALA A 30 22.46 -11.47 -4.56
C ALA A 30 22.85 -10.01 -4.24
N GLY A 31 23.82 -9.47 -4.98
CA GLY A 31 24.36 -8.12 -4.74
C GLY A 31 23.25 -7.11 -4.48
N ARG A 32 23.42 -6.31 -3.42
CA ARG A 32 22.41 -5.34 -2.97
C ARG A 32 22.08 -4.38 -4.11
N LEU A 33 20.82 -4.40 -4.59
CA LEU A 33 20.35 -3.52 -5.66
C LEU A 33 20.46 -2.05 -5.22
N ASP A 34 21.22 -1.24 -5.96
CA ASP A 34 21.29 0.21 -5.78
C ASP A 34 20.11 0.89 -6.52
N LEU A 35 19.12 1.31 -5.74
CA LEU A 35 17.92 2.01 -6.22
C LEU A 35 18.03 3.54 -6.13
N SER A 36 19.21 4.10 -5.82
CA SER A 36 19.37 5.55 -5.78
C SER A 36 19.32 6.14 -7.20
N GLY A 37 18.43 7.12 -7.39
CA GLY A 37 18.27 7.81 -8.67
C GLY A 37 16.85 8.27 -8.95
N ILE A 38 16.62 8.76 -10.17
CA ILE A 38 15.31 9.27 -10.62
C ILE A 38 14.63 8.20 -11.49
N TYR A 39 13.35 7.95 -11.18
CA TYR A 39 12.49 6.99 -11.86
C TYR A 39 11.12 7.62 -12.13
N PRO A 40 10.89 8.19 -13.32
CA PRO A 40 9.58 8.73 -13.63
C PRO A 40 8.54 7.59 -13.71
N PRO A 41 7.35 7.76 -13.09
CA PRO A 41 6.21 6.90 -13.33
C PRO A 41 5.59 7.27 -14.69
N ILE A 42 5.78 6.40 -15.68
CA ILE A 42 5.36 6.70 -17.05
C ILE A 42 3.87 6.43 -17.25
N ALA A 43 3.24 7.28 -18.06
CA ALA A 43 1.86 7.09 -18.50
C ALA A 43 1.74 5.98 -19.55
N THR A 44 0.55 5.36 -19.63
CA THR A 44 0.19 4.43 -20.69
C THR A 44 -0.57 5.21 -21.77
N PRO A 45 -0.01 5.40 -22.98
CA PRO A 45 -0.72 6.06 -24.06
C PRO A 45 -1.87 5.20 -24.58
N PHE A 46 -2.99 5.82 -24.93
CA PHE A 46 -4.14 5.16 -25.55
C PHE A 46 -4.48 5.80 -26.90
N THR A 47 -5.03 4.99 -27.80
CA THR A 47 -5.60 5.44 -29.06
C THR A 47 -6.94 6.15 -28.83
N THR A 48 -7.50 6.81 -29.87
CA THR A 48 -8.85 7.39 -29.79
C THR A 48 -9.96 6.35 -29.60
N LYS A 49 -9.65 5.06 -29.75
CA LYS A 49 -10.55 3.92 -29.47
C LYS A 49 -10.26 3.27 -28.12
N GLU A 50 -9.53 3.94 -27.23
CA GLU A 50 -9.20 3.51 -25.86
C GLU A 50 -8.31 2.26 -25.75
N ALA A 51 -7.88 1.65 -26.87
CA ALA A 51 -6.86 0.61 -26.86
C ALA A 51 -5.47 1.19 -26.56
N VAL A 52 -4.61 0.44 -25.87
CA VAL A 52 -3.21 0.83 -25.60
C VAL A 52 -2.46 1.13 -26.91
N ASP A 53 -1.82 2.30 -26.98
CA ASP A 53 -1.02 2.74 -28.12
C ASP A 53 0.47 2.42 -27.87
N TYR A 54 0.85 1.18 -28.22
CA TYR A 54 2.22 0.68 -28.05
C TYR A 54 3.24 1.45 -28.89
N GLN A 55 2.85 1.96 -30.06
CA GLN A 55 3.74 2.74 -30.90
C GLN A 55 4.13 4.04 -30.20
N ARG A 56 3.15 4.79 -29.68
CA ARG A 56 3.41 6.02 -28.92
C ARG A 56 4.14 5.75 -27.61
N LEU A 57 3.90 4.61 -26.98
CA LEU A 57 4.66 4.17 -25.82
C LEU A 57 6.15 3.98 -26.17
N GLU A 58 6.46 3.27 -27.26
CA GLU A 58 7.84 3.06 -27.73
C GLU A 58 8.53 4.38 -28.10
N GLU A 59 7.83 5.31 -28.79
CA GLU A 59 8.35 6.65 -29.10
C GLU A 59 8.72 7.45 -27.83
N ASN A 60 7.90 7.35 -26.78
CA ASN A 60 8.19 7.96 -25.48
C ASN A 60 9.39 7.31 -24.80
N LEU A 61 9.47 5.97 -24.82
CA LEU A 61 10.59 5.22 -24.25
C LEU A 61 11.93 5.58 -24.90
N GLN A 62 11.95 5.79 -26.22
CA GLN A 62 13.15 6.25 -26.93
C GLN A 62 13.63 7.63 -26.46
N LYS A 63 12.71 8.51 -26.04
CA LYS A 63 13.06 9.82 -25.44
C LYS A 63 13.58 9.63 -24.02
N TYR A 64 12.88 8.85 -23.19
CA TYR A 64 13.28 8.58 -21.80
C TYR A 64 14.61 7.84 -21.69
N ALA A 65 14.94 7.00 -22.67
CA ALA A 65 16.21 6.29 -22.76
C ALA A 65 17.41 7.26 -22.82
N LYS A 66 17.24 8.44 -23.44
CA LYS A 66 18.29 9.46 -23.59
C LYS A 66 18.43 10.36 -22.36
N MET A 67 17.47 10.33 -21.44
CA MET A 67 17.47 11.15 -20.22
C MET A 67 18.31 10.47 -19.12
N PRO A 68 18.90 11.23 -18.18
CA PRO A 68 19.74 10.69 -17.10
C PRO A 68 18.94 10.01 -15.97
N PHE A 69 17.85 9.31 -16.31
CA PHE A 69 17.09 8.49 -15.36
C PHE A 69 17.83 7.19 -15.06
N LYS A 70 17.83 6.79 -13.79
CA LYS A 70 18.36 5.49 -13.34
C LYS A 70 17.46 4.35 -13.82
N GLY A 71 16.17 4.63 -13.99
CA GLY A 71 15.18 3.66 -14.45
C GLY A 71 13.84 4.30 -14.73
N LEU A 72 12.82 3.47 -14.92
CA LEU A 72 11.42 3.90 -15.09
C LEU A 72 10.53 3.13 -14.11
N VAL A 73 9.45 3.76 -13.65
CA VAL A 73 8.32 3.05 -13.02
C VAL A 73 7.23 2.88 -14.05
N VAL A 74 6.75 1.66 -14.25
CA VAL A 74 5.66 1.33 -15.17
C VAL A 74 4.50 0.72 -14.39
N GLN A 75 3.27 0.83 -14.90
CA GLN A 75 2.09 0.27 -14.21
C GLN A 75 1.89 0.80 -12.78
N GLY A 76 2.34 2.03 -12.51
CA GLY A 76 1.94 2.78 -11.31
C GLY A 76 0.62 3.51 -11.51
N SER A 77 0.15 4.28 -10.53
CA SER A 77 -1.09 5.07 -10.65
C SER A 77 -1.10 6.00 -11.87
N ASN A 78 0.05 6.60 -12.21
CA ASN A 78 0.21 7.45 -13.41
C ASN A 78 0.19 6.65 -14.73
N GLY A 79 0.40 5.34 -14.67
CA GLY A 79 0.28 4.42 -15.81
C GLY A 79 -1.14 3.89 -15.99
N GLU A 80 -2.11 4.38 -15.21
CA GLU A 80 -3.54 4.05 -15.34
C GLU A 80 -3.83 2.55 -15.17
N TYR A 81 -2.97 1.83 -14.42
CA TYR A 81 -3.03 0.38 -14.25
C TYR A 81 -4.42 -0.19 -13.92
N PRO A 82 -5.30 0.45 -13.10
CA PRO A 82 -6.63 -0.10 -12.80
C PRO A 82 -7.55 -0.20 -14.02
N TYR A 83 -7.25 0.52 -15.10
CA TYR A 83 -8.05 0.57 -16.32
C TYR A 83 -7.51 -0.32 -17.44
N LEU A 84 -6.37 -0.98 -17.24
CA LEU A 84 -5.82 -1.96 -18.17
C LEU A 84 -6.30 -3.37 -17.79
N THR A 85 -6.57 -4.18 -18.82
CA THR A 85 -6.74 -5.63 -18.68
C THR A 85 -5.42 -6.29 -18.28
N GLU A 86 -5.48 -7.54 -17.79
CA GLU A 86 -4.26 -8.29 -17.39
C GLU A 86 -3.27 -8.46 -18.56
N ASP A 87 -3.79 -8.78 -19.75
CA ASP A 87 -2.97 -8.95 -20.96
C ASP A 87 -2.29 -7.63 -21.35
N GLU A 88 -3.00 -6.50 -21.27
CA GLU A 88 -2.43 -5.17 -21.54
C GLU A 88 -1.36 -4.80 -20.51
N ARG A 89 -1.55 -5.11 -19.22
CA ARG A 89 -0.53 -4.87 -18.18
C ARG A 89 0.76 -5.62 -18.49
N VAL A 90 0.65 -6.91 -18.82
CA VAL A 90 1.79 -7.76 -19.17
C VAL A 90 2.49 -7.25 -20.43
N GLU A 91 1.73 -6.89 -21.46
CA GLU A 91 2.30 -6.46 -22.73
C GLU A 91 2.96 -5.07 -22.63
N VAL A 92 2.44 -4.16 -21.80
CA VAL A 92 3.11 -2.88 -21.49
C VAL A 92 4.46 -3.13 -20.82
N VAL A 93 4.54 -4.03 -19.83
CA VAL A 93 5.81 -4.35 -19.16
C VAL A 93 6.80 -4.99 -20.14
N ARG A 94 6.35 -5.92 -20.99
CA ARG A 94 7.21 -6.53 -22.03
C ARG A 94 7.72 -5.49 -23.02
N THR A 95 6.85 -4.63 -23.51
CA THR A 95 7.20 -3.54 -24.45
C THR A 95 8.25 -2.63 -23.84
N VAL A 96 8.07 -2.25 -22.56
CA VAL A 96 9.05 -1.40 -21.86
C VAL A 96 10.38 -2.13 -21.69
N ARG A 97 10.38 -3.38 -21.24
CA ARG A 97 11.63 -4.15 -21.05
C ARG A 97 12.40 -4.35 -22.36
N ARG A 98 11.70 -4.59 -23.48
CA ARG A 98 12.30 -4.76 -24.81
C ARG A 98 13.00 -3.48 -25.28
N THR A 99 12.41 -2.32 -24.99
CA THR A 99 12.88 -1.03 -25.49
C THR A 99 13.85 -0.34 -24.54
N LEU A 100 13.81 -0.64 -23.24
CA LEU A 100 14.65 -0.01 -22.23
C LEU A 100 16.09 -0.58 -22.28
N PRO A 101 17.14 0.27 -22.33
CA PRO A 101 18.53 -0.17 -22.30
C PRO A 101 18.87 -1.04 -21.09
N GLU A 102 19.85 -1.94 -21.24
CA GLU A 102 20.26 -2.90 -20.20
C GLU A 102 20.71 -2.23 -18.90
N GLY A 103 21.35 -1.04 -18.98
CA GLY A 103 21.81 -0.26 -17.82
C GLY A 103 20.71 0.51 -17.06
N LYS A 104 19.46 0.47 -17.51
CA LYS A 104 18.33 1.14 -16.83
C LYS A 104 17.45 0.14 -16.10
N VAL A 105 17.12 0.46 -14.86
CA VAL A 105 16.27 -0.37 -14.00
C VAL A 105 14.80 -0.19 -14.42
N LEU A 106 14.06 -1.30 -14.52
CA LEU A 106 12.62 -1.28 -14.73
C LEU A 106 11.93 -1.67 -13.41
N MET A 107 11.18 -0.75 -12.83
CA MET A 107 10.30 -1.04 -11.70
C MET A 107 8.87 -1.20 -12.24
N ALA A 108 8.38 -2.43 -12.26
CA ALA A 108 7.01 -2.73 -12.67
C ALA A 108 6.08 -2.71 -11.46
N GLY A 109 5.06 -1.87 -11.49
CA GLY A 109 3.93 -1.91 -10.57
C GLY A 109 3.14 -3.18 -10.80
N SER A 110 3.46 -4.22 -10.01
CA SER A 110 2.76 -5.51 -10.04
C SER A 110 1.52 -5.49 -9.13
N GLY A 111 0.86 -4.33 -9.00
CA GLY A 111 -0.33 -4.14 -8.17
C GLY A 111 -1.55 -4.88 -8.72
N CYS A 112 -1.50 -6.21 -8.71
CA CYS A 112 -2.60 -7.16 -8.87
C CYS A 112 -2.51 -8.06 -7.63
N GLU A 113 -3.20 -7.74 -6.53
CA GLU A 113 -3.41 -8.60 -5.33
C GLU A 113 -2.19 -9.34 -4.70
N CYS A 114 -0.95 -9.10 -5.17
CA CYS A 114 0.28 -9.80 -4.79
C CYS A 114 1.38 -8.84 -4.33
N ALA A 115 0.99 -7.68 -3.78
CA ALA A 115 1.93 -6.85 -3.03
C ALA A 115 2.28 -7.57 -1.71
N VAL A 116 3.56 -7.54 -1.31
CA VAL A 116 4.03 -8.15 -0.04
C VAL A 116 3.96 -7.17 1.15
N GLY A 117 3.14 -6.12 1.03
CA GLY A 117 2.98 -5.08 2.06
C GLY A 117 2.48 -3.75 1.48
N GLY A 118 2.38 -2.74 2.35
CA GLY A 118 1.90 -1.40 1.97
C GLY A 118 2.50 -0.28 2.82
N VAL A 119 2.64 0.90 2.21
CA VAL A 119 2.95 2.16 2.92
C VAL A 119 1.66 2.95 3.01
N CYS A 120 1.02 2.93 4.18
CA CYS A 120 -0.35 3.40 4.35
C CYS A 120 -0.40 4.58 5.33
N ALA A 121 -0.92 5.73 4.89
CA ALA A 121 -1.17 6.86 5.78
C ALA A 121 -2.12 6.48 6.93
N LEU A 122 -3.14 5.68 6.63
CA LEU A 122 -4.12 5.18 7.60
C LEU A 122 -3.47 4.32 8.70
N ALA A 123 -2.28 3.76 8.50
CA ALA A 123 -1.58 2.96 9.52
C ALA A 123 -1.17 3.76 10.76
N ASN A 124 -1.16 5.10 10.70
CA ASN A 124 -0.94 5.94 11.88
C ASN A 124 -2.11 5.87 12.89
N VAL A 125 -3.28 5.37 12.48
CA VAL A 125 -4.46 5.24 13.34
C VAL A 125 -5.04 3.83 13.36
N LEU A 126 -5.09 3.14 12.22
CA LEU A 126 -5.59 1.77 12.07
C LEU A 126 -4.47 0.80 11.65
N GLY A 127 -3.33 0.89 12.34
CA GLY A 127 -2.15 0.08 12.04
C GLY A 127 -2.37 -1.41 12.31
N GLN A 128 -3.09 -1.76 13.38
CA GLN A 128 -3.37 -3.15 13.73
C GLN A 128 -4.26 -3.83 12.67
N GLU A 129 -5.27 -3.11 12.19
CA GLU A 129 -6.21 -3.54 11.17
C GLU A 129 -5.53 -3.74 9.82
N LEU A 130 -4.60 -2.85 9.45
CA LEU A 130 -3.84 -3.00 8.21
C LEU A 130 -2.85 -4.17 8.28
N CYS A 131 -2.20 -4.40 9.42
CA CYS A 131 -1.39 -5.61 9.64
C CYS A 131 -2.25 -6.88 9.64
N GLU A 132 -3.46 -6.84 10.19
CA GLU A 132 -4.39 -7.96 10.14
C GLU A 132 -4.87 -8.24 8.71
N LEU A 133 -5.15 -7.20 7.93
CA LEU A 133 -5.48 -7.32 6.52
C LEU A 133 -4.35 -7.99 5.73
N GLU A 134 -3.10 -7.56 5.95
CA GLU A 134 -1.93 -8.21 5.36
C GLU A 134 -1.84 -9.68 5.76
N ARG A 135 -1.99 -10.00 7.05
CA ARG A 135 -1.95 -11.37 7.57
C ARG A 135 -3.04 -12.25 6.93
N LEU A 136 -4.26 -11.73 6.81
CA LEU A 136 -5.38 -12.45 6.18
C LEU A 136 -5.08 -12.77 4.72
N CYS A 137 -4.58 -11.78 3.96
CA CYS A 137 -4.14 -11.98 2.57
C CYS A 137 -3.02 -13.03 2.48
N GLN A 138 -2.01 -12.98 3.35
CA GLN A 138 -0.91 -13.95 3.36
C GLN A 138 -1.36 -15.38 3.72
N SER A 139 -2.37 -15.51 4.59
CA SER A 139 -2.93 -16.80 5.01
C SER A 139 -4.04 -17.36 4.10
N GLY A 140 -4.43 -16.63 3.06
CA GLY A 140 -5.53 -17.01 2.16
C GLY A 140 -6.94 -16.80 2.73
N GLY A 141 -7.10 -16.01 3.78
CA GLY A 141 -8.38 -15.63 4.39
C GLY A 141 -9.08 -14.52 3.61
N TRP A 142 -9.39 -14.78 2.34
CA TRP A 142 -9.80 -13.76 1.37
C TRP A 142 -11.16 -13.13 1.68
N GLU A 143 -12.09 -13.87 2.27
CA GLU A 143 -13.43 -13.33 2.59
C GLU A 143 -13.36 -12.36 3.77
N GLU A 144 -12.63 -12.72 4.83
CA GLU A 144 -12.37 -11.84 5.96
C GLU A 144 -11.54 -10.62 5.55
N ALA A 145 -10.52 -10.82 4.69
CA ALA A 145 -9.72 -9.74 4.11
C ALA A 145 -10.60 -8.77 3.32
N ARG A 146 -11.53 -9.28 2.50
CA ARG A 146 -12.47 -8.47 1.72
C ARG A 146 -13.37 -7.62 2.62
N ILE A 147 -13.93 -8.20 3.67
CA ILE A 147 -14.80 -7.48 4.62
C ILE A 147 -14.00 -6.40 5.35
N LEU A 148 -12.78 -6.71 5.81
CA LEU A 148 -11.91 -5.75 6.49
C LEU A 148 -11.49 -4.62 5.55
N GLN A 149 -11.06 -4.95 4.33
CA GLN A 149 -10.71 -3.99 3.28
C GLN A 149 -11.88 -3.03 3.01
N GLN A 150 -13.12 -3.54 2.88
CA GLN A 150 -14.30 -2.70 2.63
C GLN A 150 -14.51 -1.64 3.73
N ARG A 151 -14.31 -2.02 5.00
CA ARG A 151 -14.42 -1.09 6.13
C ARG A 151 -13.28 -0.04 6.18
N LEU A 152 -12.15 -0.32 5.54
CA LEU A 152 -10.99 0.58 5.51
C LEU A 152 -11.04 1.60 4.35
N ILE A 153 -11.85 1.39 3.32
CA ILE A 153 -11.90 2.25 2.12
C ILE A 153 -12.22 3.71 2.47
N GLU A 154 -13.34 3.94 3.15
CA GLU A 154 -13.80 5.32 3.44
C GLU A 154 -12.88 6.05 4.42
N PRO A 155 -12.44 5.45 5.55
CA PRO A 155 -11.42 6.06 6.41
C PRO A 155 -10.11 6.36 5.66
N ASN A 156 -9.65 5.43 4.81
CA ASN A 156 -8.43 5.64 4.01
C ASN A 156 -8.61 6.82 3.04
N ALA A 157 -9.73 6.89 2.34
CA ALA A 157 -10.04 7.98 1.42
C ALA A 157 -10.12 9.32 2.16
N ALA A 158 -10.72 9.33 3.36
CA ALA A 158 -10.85 10.53 4.20
C ALA A 158 -9.47 11.13 4.54
N VAL A 159 -8.54 10.32 5.06
CA VAL A 159 -7.21 10.78 5.48
C VAL A 159 -6.19 10.93 4.34
N THR A 160 -6.58 10.62 3.09
CA THR A 160 -5.73 10.75 1.91
C THR A 160 -6.34 11.68 0.87
N ARG A 161 -7.11 11.14 -0.08
CA ARG A 161 -7.63 11.85 -1.25
C ARG A 161 -8.62 12.96 -0.90
N LYS A 162 -9.46 12.79 0.13
CA LYS A 162 -10.54 13.74 0.44
C LYS A 162 -10.03 14.94 1.24
N LEU A 163 -9.46 14.69 2.43
CA LEU A 163 -9.12 15.73 3.40
C LEU A 163 -7.63 15.73 3.79
N GLY A 164 -6.87 14.69 3.39
CA GLY A 164 -5.42 14.62 3.50
C GLY A 164 -4.86 14.72 4.92
N VAL A 165 -3.69 15.37 5.05
CA VAL A 165 -2.89 15.44 6.28
C VAL A 165 -3.63 16.08 7.47
N PRO A 166 -4.41 17.18 7.32
CA PRO A 166 -5.23 17.70 8.41
C PRO A 166 -6.19 16.67 9.01
N ALA A 167 -6.83 15.87 8.16
CA ALA A 167 -7.71 14.79 8.60
C ALA A 167 -6.95 13.64 9.26
N LEU A 168 -5.80 13.25 8.71
CA LEU A 168 -4.95 12.25 9.36
C LEU A 168 -4.58 12.66 10.79
N LYS A 169 -4.12 13.90 10.95
CA LYS A 169 -3.73 14.44 12.27
C LYS A 169 -4.92 14.55 13.22
N GLN A 170 -6.09 14.95 12.72
CA GLN A 170 -7.31 14.98 13.52
C GLN A 170 -7.74 13.57 13.96
N ALA A 171 -7.65 12.57 13.08
CA ALA A 171 -7.92 11.18 13.42
C ALA A 171 -6.92 10.65 14.45
N MET A 172 -5.63 11.00 14.33
CA MET A 172 -4.62 10.65 15.32
C MET A 172 -5.00 11.10 16.73
N GLU A 173 -5.48 12.34 16.90
CA GLU A 173 -5.95 12.83 18.20
C GLU A 173 -7.13 11.99 18.76
N TRP A 174 -8.09 11.60 17.91
CA TRP A 174 -9.23 10.77 18.33
C TRP A 174 -8.82 9.36 18.77
N PHE A 175 -7.75 8.82 18.18
CA PHE A 175 -7.20 7.52 18.51
C PHE A 175 -6.13 7.57 19.61
N GLY A 176 -5.96 8.73 20.27
CA GLY A 176 -5.04 8.90 21.40
C GLY A 176 -3.57 9.13 21.01
N PHE A 177 -3.29 9.39 19.73
CA PHE A 177 -1.97 9.80 19.23
C PHE A 177 -1.88 11.33 19.13
N HIS A 178 -0.67 11.84 18.90
CA HIS A 178 -0.43 13.27 18.74
C HIS A 178 -0.26 13.64 17.27
N GLY A 179 -1.35 14.11 16.63
CA GLY A 179 -1.31 14.66 15.28
C GLY A 179 -0.89 16.12 15.26
N GLY A 180 -1.36 16.91 16.22
CA GLY A 180 -1.09 18.34 16.35
C GLY A 180 -1.55 19.18 15.16
N ALA A 181 -1.20 20.48 15.17
CA ALA A 181 -1.56 21.39 14.09
C ALA A 181 -0.79 21.09 12.78
N CYS A 182 -1.40 21.43 11.64
CA CYS A 182 -0.71 21.52 10.36
C CYS A 182 0.10 22.81 10.27
N ARG A 183 1.21 22.77 9.52
CA ARG A 183 1.96 23.98 9.16
C ARG A 183 1.41 24.56 7.86
N SER A 184 1.36 25.89 7.76
CA SER A 184 1.05 26.62 6.53
C SER A 184 1.87 26.09 5.34
N PRO A 185 1.26 25.91 4.14
CA PRO A 185 -0.07 26.41 3.73
C PRO A 185 -1.27 25.55 4.14
N LEU A 186 -1.05 24.38 4.72
CA LEU A 186 -2.13 23.48 5.14
C LEU A 186 -2.91 24.11 6.30
N GLN A 187 -4.22 24.22 6.12
CA GLN A 187 -5.14 24.76 7.12
C GLN A 187 -5.72 23.63 7.98
N PRO A 188 -6.21 23.96 9.20
CA PRO A 188 -7.07 23.05 9.96
C PRO A 188 -8.33 22.68 9.18
N LEU A 189 -8.94 21.55 9.54
CA LEU A 189 -10.25 21.18 9.01
C LEU A 189 -11.31 22.17 9.47
N THR A 190 -12.28 22.43 8.59
CA THR A 190 -13.52 23.08 8.97
C THR A 190 -14.39 22.15 9.83
N GLU A 191 -15.36 22.71 10.53
CA GLU A 191 -16.33 21.93 11.32
C GLU A 191 -17.07 20.90 10.45
N ALA A 192 -17.49 21.30 9.25
CA ALA A 192 -18.19 20.41 8.32
C ALA A 192 -17.31 19.23 7.86
N GLU A 193 -16.03 19.48 7.56
CA GLU A 193 -15.07 18.44 7.19
C GLU A 193 -14.74 17.53 8.38
N THR A 194 -14.65 18.08 9.59
CA THR A 194 -14.44 17.31 10.82
C THR A 194 -15.61 16.37 11.08
N GLN A 195 -16.85 16.83 10.88
CA GLN A 195 -18.04 15.99 10.98
C GLN A 195 -18.08 14.92 9.89
N GLN A 196 -17.68 15.24 8.66
CA GLN A 196 -17.58 14.25 7.58
C GLN A 196 -16.53 13.19 7.89
N LEU A 197 -15.35 13.60 8.35
CA LEU A 197 -14.29 12.69 8.77
C LEU A 197 -14.78 11.75 9.88
N ARG A 198 -15.50 12.30 10.88
CA ARG A 198 -16.06 11.49 11.95
C ARG A 198 -17.07 10.46 11.44
N ARG A 199 -17.95 10.85 10.50
CA ARG A 199 -18.89 9.92 9.85
C ARG A 199 -18.21 8.81 9.06
N ASP A 200 -17.15 9.14 8.32
CA ASP A 200 -16.39 8.18 7.50
C ASP A 200 -15.74 7.10 8.39
N PHE A 201 -15.32 7.45 9.61
CA PHE A 201 -14.80 6.48 10.59
C PHE A 201 -15.91 5.74 11.34
N SER A 202 -16.93 6.42 11.86
CA SER A 202 -17.96 5.81 12.71
C SER A 202 -18.86 4.84 11.95
N THR A 203 -19.26 5.18 10.72
CA THR A 203 -20.11 4.31 9.89
C THR A 203 -19.42 2.99 9.53
N ASN A 204 -18.08 2.97 9.56
CA ASN A 204 -17.26 1.78 9.33
C ASN A 204 -16.84 1.04 10.62
N GLY A 205 -17.31 1.52 11.78
CA GLY A 205 -17.11 0.89 13.08
C GLY A 205 -15.73 1.13 13.69
N TRP A 206 -15.13 2.30 13.43
CA TRP A 206 -13.80 2.67 13.95
C TRP A 206 -13.84 3.76 15.03
N LEU A 207 -14.99 4.44 15.19
CA LEU A 207 -15.26 5.49 16.18
C LEU A 207 -16.67 5.37 16.74
#